data_AF-A0A1G1HX83-F1
#
_entry.id   AF-A0A1G1HX83-F1
#
_cell.length_a   1.000
_cell.length_b   1.000
_cell.length_c   1.000
_cell.angle_alpha   90.00
_cell.angle_beta   90.00
_cell.angle_gamma   90.00
#
_symmetry.space_group_name_H-M   'P 1'
#
loop_
_entity.id
_entity.type
_entity.pdbx_description
1 polymer ?
#
loop_
_entity_poly.entity_id
_entity_poly.type
_entity_poly.pdbx_seq_one_letter_code
_entity_poly.pdbx_strand_id
1 'polypeptide(L)'
;DIDLALNIQTIREPRYQAISRILEQRGYVRRVAESPFGFVRETRTPKGIPIEIHVDFLAPEYGGTGKRRRHQRVQDILAHKARGCDLAFEHFLDIEIEAPLPEGGITKARIRMANVLPCLAMKAFALGDRLKEKDAYDIYMVCKHYPGNPESVVRAVKPHVSNKLVREALEILSDRFIRLEAMGPAAVATFLEVRDPTLREIRIRDVYETM
;
A
#
# COMPACT_ATOMS: atom_id res chain seq x y z
N ASP A 1 -3.65 -8.22 -5.02
CA ASP A 1 -2.43 -8.42 -4.21
C ASP A 1 -2.70 -7.99 -2.78
N ILE A 2 -2.00 -8.58 -1.82
CA ILE A 2 -2.04 -8.26 -0.40
C ILE A 2 -0.63 -7.86 0.01
N ASP A 3 -0.44 -6.63 0.44
CA ASP A 3 0.82 -6.14 0.98
C ASP A 3 0.85 -6.29 2.50
N LEU A 4 1.83 -7.04 3.02
CA LEU A 4 2.05 -7.23 4.45
C LEU A 4 3.30 -6.46 4.90
N ALA A 5 3.11 -5.46 5.76
CA ALA A 5 4.21 -4.74 6.39
C ALA A 5 4.82 -5.59 7.53
N LEU A 6 6.11 -5.92 7.41
CA LEU A 6 6.86 -6.69 8.39
C LEU A 6 7.74 -5.78 9.23
N ASN A 7 7.49 -5.76 10.54
CA ASN A 7 8.31 -4.99 11.48
C ASN A 7 9.56 -5.79 11.86
N ILE A 8 10.67 -5.44 11.22
CA ILE A 8 11.99 -6.08 11.42
C ILE A 8 12.51 -5.95 12.86
N GLN A 9 12.03 -4.98 13.64
CA GLN A 9 12.49 -4.76 15.02
C GLN A 9 11.75 -5.64 16.03
N THR A 10 10.53 -6.06 15.71
CA THR A 10 9.69 -6.83 16.64
C THR A 10 9.55 -8.30 16.25
N ILE A 11 9.64 -8.62 14.94
CA ILE A 11 9.62 -9.99 14.45
C ILE A 11 10.97 -10.64 14.75
N ARG A 12 10.96 -11.61 15.66
CA ARG A 12 12.15 -12.39 16.05
C ARG A 12 12.37 -13.57 15.11
N GLU A 13 13.58 -14.15 15.20
CA GLU A 13 13.87 -15.44 14.58
C GLU A 13 12.85 -16.51 15.02
N PRO A 14 12.42 -17.39 14.10
CA PRO A 14 11.31 -18.29 14.34
C PRO A 14 11.68 -19.31 15.42
N ARG A 15 10.94 -19.29 16.54
CA ARG A 15 11.10 -20.30 17.60
C ARG A 15 10.50 -21.65 17.23
N TYR A 16 9.46 -21.64 16.38
CA TYR A 16 8.73 -22.83 15.94
C TYR A 16 8.58 -22.89 14.42
N GLN A 17 8.14 -21.79 13.79
CA GLN A 17 7.88 -21.78 12.36
C GLN A 17 8.09 -20.39 11.76
N ALA A 18 8.72 -20.34 10.58
CA ALA A 18 8.89 -19.12 9.82
C ALA A 18 7.59 -18.74 9.08
N ILE A 19 7.40 -17.44 8.82
CA ILE A 19 6.23 -16.92 8.08
C ILE A 19 6.07 -17.63 6.73
N SER A 20 7.17 -17.89 6.02
CA SER A 20 7.18 -18.60 4.74
C SER A 20 6.55 -19.99 4.83
N ARG A 21 6.95 -20.77 5.83
CA ARG A 21 6.45 -22.12 6.07
C ARG A 21 4.96 -22.11 6.42
N ILE A 22 4.48 -21.07 7.12
CA ILE A 22 3.05 -20.91 7.41
C ILE A 22 2.28 -20.73 6.11
N LEU A 23 2.77 -19.89 5.19
CA LEU A 23 2.15 -19.68 3.89
C LEU A 23 2.19 -20.95 3.02
N GLU A 24 3.34 -21.63 2.96
CA GLU A 24 3.53 -22.89 2.22
C GLU A 24 2.55 -23.98 2.68
N GLN A 25 2.38 -24.14 4.00
CA GLN A 25 1.40 -25.08 4.56
C GLN A 25 -0.06 -24.71 4.25
N ARG A 26 -0.33 -23.44 3.93
CA ARG A 26 -1.65 -22.96 3.50
C ARG A 26 -1.79 -22.94 1.97
N GLY A 27 -0.91 -23.63 1.25
CA GLY A 27 -1.01 -23.79 -0.20
C GLY A 27 -0.53 -22.60 -1.02
N TYR A 28 0.20 -21.66 -0.39
CA TYR A 28 0.90 -20.62 -1.15
C TYR A 28 2.23 -21.14 -1.67
N VAL A 29 2.61 -20.75 -2.88
CA VAL A 29 3.90 -21.07 -3.49
C VAL A 29 4.72 -19.81 -3.71
N ARG A 30 6.04 -19.90 -3.59
CA ARG A 30 6.94 -18.77 -3.86
C ARG A 30 6.93 -18.46 -5.36
N ARG A 31 6.86 -17.18 -5.71
CA ARG A 31 7.04 -16.73 -7.10
C ARG A 31 8.51 -16.84 -7.47
N VAL A 32 8.83 -17.47 -8.59
CA VAL A 32 10.23 -17.71 -8.99
C VAL A 32 10.75 -16.65 -9.97
N ALA A 33 9.87 -16.01 -10.75
CA ALA A 33 10.27 -15.19 -11.91
C ALA A 33 10.27 -13.65 -11.66
N GLU A 34 9.23 -13.08 -11.07
CA GLU A 34 9.00 -11.60 -11.09
C GLU A 34 9.25 -10.90 -9.75
N SER A 35 9.03 -11.60 -8.65
CA SER A 35 9.36 -11.17 -7.29
C SER A 35 9.76 -12.43 -6.53
N PRO A 36 11.06 -12.76 -6.42
CA PRO A 36 11.52 -14.05 -5.87
C PRO A 36 11.12 -14.29 -4.40
N PHE A 37 10.40 -13.34 -3.79
CA PHE A 37 10.09 -13.28 -2.37
C PHE A 37 8.61 -13.03 -2.06
N GLY A 38 7.77 -12.87 -3.10
CA GLY A 38 6.32 -12.87 -2.96
C GLY A 38 5.75 -14.29 -3.04
N PHE A 39 4.54 -14.46 -2.52
CA PHE A 39 3.82 -15.73 -2.53
C PHE A 39 2.57 -15.62 -3.37
N VAL A 40 2.14 -16.73 -3.96
CA VAL A 40 0.91 -16.80 -4.75
C VAL A 40 0.12 -18.04 -4.39
N ARG A 41 -1.20 -17.93 -4.35
CA ARG A 41 -2.12 -19.06 -4.18
C ARG A 41 -3.29 -18.91 -5.12
N GLU A 42 -3.53 -19.95 -5.91
CA GLU A 42 -4.79 -20.11 -6.63
C GLU A 42 -5.87 -20.64 -5.69
N THR A 43 -7.04 -20.02 -5.73
CA THR A 43 -8.21 -20.46 -4.96
C THR A 43 -9.49 -20.09 -5.68
N ARG A 44 -10.65 -20.29 -5.05
CA ARG A 44 -11.96 -19.92 -5.60
C ARG A 44 -12.69 -19.02 -4.61
N THR A 45 -13.42 -18.05 -5.15
CA THR A 45 -14.39 -17.26 -4.36
C THR A 45 -15.52 -18.16 -3.84
N PRO A 46 -16.33 -17.69 -2.87
CA PRO A 46 -17.54 -18.42 -2.46
C PRO A 46 -18.53 -18.73 -3.61
N LYS A 47 -18.45 -17.99 -4.72
CA LYS A 47 -19.25 -18.23 -5.94
C LYS A 47 -18.56 -19.18 -6.94
N GLY A 48 -17.46 -19.83 -6.56
CA GLY A 48 -16.72 -20.77 -7.40
C GLY A 48 -15.80 -20.14 -8.45
N ILE A 49 -15.70 -18.81 -8.52
CA ILE A 49 -14.86 -18.11 -9.48
C ILE A 49 -13.38 -18.29 -9.11
N PRO A 50 -12.53 -18.83 -10.01
CA PRO A 50 -11.08 -18.92 -9.78
C PRO A 50 -10.47 -17.53 -9.58
N ILE A 51 -9.60 -17.42 -8.57
CA ILE A 51 -8.85 -16.22 -8.27
C ILE A 51 -7.42 -16.57 -7.88
N GLU A 52 -6.49 -15.68 -8.21
CA GLU A 52 -5.10 -15.76 -7.80
C GLU A 52 -4.83 -14.70 -6.73
N ILE A 53 -4.32 -15.12 -5.57
CA ILE A 53 -3.99 -14.23 -4.47
C ILE A 53 -2.48 -14.10 -4.38
N HIS A 54 -1.97 -12.91 -4.69
CA HIS A 54 -0.58 -12.55 -4.45
C HIS A 54 -0.41 -11.95 -3.05
N VAL A 55 0.64 -12.37 -2.36
CA VAL A 55 1.08 -11.80 -1.08
C VAL A 55 2.49 -11.25 -1.27
N ASP A 56 2.64 -9.96 -1.04
CA ASP A 56 3.91 -9.24 -1.07
C ASP A 56 4.26 -8.70 0.30
N PHE A 57 5.55 -8.51 0.54
CA PHE A 57 6.05 -8.04 1.84
C PHE A 57 6.75 -6.71 1.70
N LEU A 58 6.37 -5.79 2.58
CA LEU A 58 7.01 -4.49 2.73
C LEU A 58 7.72 -4.46 4.08
N ALA A 59 8.79 -3.68 4.17
CA ALA A 59 9.49 -3.40 5.42
C ALA A 59 10.04 -1.97 5.41
N PRO A 60 10.34 -1.40 6.59
CA PRO A 60 10.95 -0.08 6.66
C PRO A 60 12.22 0.04 5.83
N GLU A 61 12.46 1.25 5.29
CA GLU A 61 13.69 1.57 4.56
C GLU A 61 14.96 1.36 5.42
N TYR A 62 14.82 1.57 6.74
CA TYR A 62 15.90 1.61 7.72
C TYR A 62 15.83 0.46 8.75
N GLY A 63 16.89 0.30 9.55
CA GLY A 63 16.92 -0.59 10.72
C GLY A 63 17.34 -2.04 10.47
N GLY A 64 17.69 -2.41 9.23
CA GLY A 64 18.13 -3.76 8.89
C GLY A 64 19.30 -3.76 7.91
N THR A 65 19.07 -4.22 6.67
CA THR A 65 20.09 -4.27 5.62
C THR A 65 20.54 -2.86 5.19
N GLY A 66 21.74 -2.76 4.62
CA GLY A 66 22.33 -1.49 4.21
C GLY A 66 21.52 -0.72 3.15
N LYS A 67 21.75 0.59 3.05
CA LYS A 67 21.00 1.54 2.18
C LYS A 67 20.93 1.13 0.70
N ARG A 68 22.00 0.52 0.16
CA ARG A 68 22.06 0.08 -1.25
C ARG A 68 21.22 -1.17 -1.56
N ARG A 69 20.70 -1.87 -0.54
CA ARG A 69 19.89 -3.08 -0.71
C ARG A 69 18.43 -2.69 -0.84
N ARG A 70 17.73 -3.29 -1.81
CA ARG A 70 16.28 -3.06 -2.05
C ARG A 70 15.36 -3.79 -1.06
N HIS A 71 15.89 -4.73 -0.27
CA HIS A 71 15.08 -5.60 0.59
C HIS A 71 15.63 -5.64 2.02
N GLN A 72 14.74 -5.74 3.00
CA GLN A 72 15.04 -6.17 4.36
C GLN A 72 14.92 -7.68 4.47
N ARG A 73 15.74 -8.31 5.31
CA ARG A 73 15.59 -9.72 5.66
C ARG A 73 14.79 -9.83 6.93
N VAL A 74 13.70 -10.59 6.89
CA VAL A 74 12.86 -10.93 8.04
C VAL A 74 12.74 -12.45 8.05
N GLN A 75 13.40 -13.12 9.00
CA GLN A 75 13.54 -14.58 8.98
C GLN A 75 14.14 -15.03 7.63
N ASP A 76 13.47 -15.93 6.90
CA ASP A 76 13.85 -16.40 5.57
C ASP A 76 13.14 -15.66 4.42
N ILE A 77 12.39 -14.59 4.72
CA ILE A 77 11.70 -13.73 3.74
C ILE A 77 12.54 -12.49 3.44
N LEU A 78 12.47 -12.03 2.19
CA LEU A 78 13.00 -10.74 1.77
C LEU A 78 11.84 -9.79 1.45
N ALA A 79 11.64 -8.80 2.33
CA ALA A 79 10.60 -7.79 2.19
C ALA A 79 11.15 -6.55 1.48
N HIS A 80 10.38 -5.99 0.55
CA HIS A 80 10.78 -4.78 -0.18
C HIS A 80 10.88 -3.59 0.77
N LYS A 81 11.94 -2.79 0.63
CA LYS A 81 12.06 -1.54 1.39
C LYS A 81 11.05 -0.54 0.87
N ALA A 82 10.14 -0.12 1.73
CA ALA A 82 9.20 0.95 1.46
C ALA A 82 9.46 2.09 2.45
N ARG A 83 9.79 3.27 1.92
CA ARG A 83 9.93 4.48 2.73
C ARG A 83 8.54 4.89 3.24
N GLY A 84 8.46 5.25 4.53
CA GLY A 84 7.18 5.51 5.19
C GLY A 84 6.43 4.27 5.69
N CYS A 85 6.94 3.06 5.43
CA CYS A 85 6.31 1.81 5.90
C CYS A 85 6.32 1.68 7.43
N ASP A 86 7.32 2.27 8.09
CA ASP A 86 7.42 2.34 9.56
C ASP A 86 6.22 3.06 10.20
N LEU A 87 5.64 4.05 9.52
CA LEU A 87 4.43 4.73 9.99
C LEU A 87 3.25 3.78 10.15
N ALA A 88 3.19 2.68 9.37
CA ALA A 88 2.10 1.71 9.42
C ALA A 88 2.06 0.89 10.73
N PHE A 89 3.17 0.84 11.47
CA PHE A 89 3.21 0.14 12.77
C PHE A 89 2.67 0.98 13.92
N GLU A 90 2.57 2.30 13.74
CA GLU A 90 2.06 3.26 14.73
C GLU A 90 0.66 3.78 14.35
N HIS A 91 0.37 3.87 13.05
CA HIS A 91 -0.84 4.47 12.51
C HIS A 91 -1.66 3.46 11.72
N PHE A 92 -2.50 2.70 12.43
CA PHE A 92 -3.34 1.67 11.86
C PHE A 92 -4.79 1.72 12.37
N LEU A 93 -5.68 1.06 11.65
CA LEU A 93 -7.01 0.68 12.10
C LEU A 93 -6.97 -0.78 12.55
N ASP A 94 -7.48 -1.06 13.74
CA ASP A 94 -7.69 -2.44 14.22
C ASP A 94 -9.07 -2.88 13.74
N ILE A 95 -9.11 -3.79 12.77
CA ILE A 95 -10.35 -4.26 12.17
C ILE A 95 -10.50 -5.76 12.36
N GLU A 96 -11.72 -6.19 12.68
CA GLU A 96 -12.09 -7.59 12.77
C GLU A 96 -12.82 -8.00 11.48
N ILE A 97 -12.31 -9.03 10.82
CA ILE A 97 -12.92 -9.60 9.61
C ILE A 97 -13.47 -10.97 9.97
N GLU A 98 -14.76 -11.17 9.70
CA GLU A 98 -15.42 -12.47 9.74
C GLU A 98 -15.67 -12.95 8.31
N ALA A 99 -15.12 -14.10 7.94
CA ALA A 99 -15.21 -14.61 6.58
C ALA A 99 -15.18 -16.15 6.54
N PRO A 100 -15.81 -16.77 5.52
CA PRO A 100 -15.64 -18.18 5.26
C PRO A 100 -14.21 -18.48 4.76
N LEU A 101 -13.63 -19.59 5.22
CA LEU A 101 -12.36 -20.08 4.71
C LEU A 101 -12.55 -20.82 3.38
N PRO A 102 -11.55 -20.82 2.48
CA PRO A 102 -11.61 -21.57 1.23
C PRO A 102 -11.87 -23.07 1.41
N GLU A 103 -11.45 -23.65 2.54
CA GLU A 103 -11.59 -25.08 2.86
C GLU A 103 -12.81 -25.38 3.75
N GLY A 104 -13.68 -24.37 3.96
CA GLY A 104 -14.89 -24.48 4.77
C GLY A 104 -14.72 -23.94 6.20
N GLY A 105 -15.86 -23.68 6.85
CA GLY A 105 -15.95 -23.02 8.15
C GLY A 105 -15.88 -21.49 8.05
N ILE A 106 -16.37 -20.81 9.10
CA ILE A 106 -16.29 -19.36 9.25
C ILE A 106 -15.25 -19.05 10.33
N THR A 107 -14.40 -18.07 10.08
CA THR A 107 -13.40 -17.62 11.06
C THR A 107 -13.44 -16.11 11.24
N LYS A 108 -12.89 -15.67 12.37
CA LYS A 108 -12.66 -14.26 12.69
C LYS A 108 -11.17 -13.99 12.82
N ALA A 109 -10.70 -12.91 12.21
CA ALA A 109 -9.33 -12.45 12.34
C ALA A 109 -9.30 -10.95 12.62
N ARG A 110 -8.51 -10.54 13.61
CA ARG A 110 -8.16 -9.14 13.82
C ARG A 110 -6.92 -8.81 13.02
N ILE A 111 -7.00 -7.75 12.21
CA ILE A 111 -5.90 -7.27 11.39
C ILE A 111 -5.65 -5.79 11.66
N ARG A 112 -4.36 -5.42 11.68
CA ARG A 112 -3.94 -4.03 11.74
C ARG A 112 -3.75 -3.53 10.31
N MET A 113 -4.70 -2.75 9.83
CA MET A 113 -4.68 -2.17 8.49
C MET A 113 -4.06 -0.78 8.56
N ALA A 114 -3.08 -0.49 7.70
CA ALA A 114 -2.51 0.84 7.57
C ALA A 114 -3.62 1.88 7.37
N ASN A 115 -3.66 2.93 8.20
CA ASN A 115 -4.66 3.98 8.05
C ASN A 115 -4.26 4.96 6.93
N VAL A 116 -5.00 6.06 6.76
CA VAL A 116 -4.77 7.00 5.65
C VAL A 116 -3.36 7.60 5.64
N LEU A 117 -2.75 7.82 6.80
CA LEU A 117 -1.44 8.48 6.92
C LEU A 117 -0.30 7.66 6.28
N PRO A 118 0.01 6.42 6.71
CA PRO A 118 1.04 5.60 6.08
C PRO A 118 0.68 5.24 4.63
N CYS A 119 -0.60 5.05 4.31
CA CYS A 119 -1.04 4.80 2.93
C CYS A 119 -0.66 5.95 1.99
N LEU A 120 -0.98 7.19 2.36
CA LEU A 120 -0.60 8.37 1.59
C LEU A 120 0.91 8.57 1.57
N ALA A 121 1.59 8.40 2.70
CA ALA A 121 3.04 8.58 2.77
C ALA A 121 3.79 7.61 1.85
N MET A 122 3.49 6.31 1.93
CA MET A 122 4.13 5.30 1.06
C MET A 122 3.82 5.54 -0.42
N LYS A 123 2.58 5.93 -0.75
CA LYS A 123 2.20 6.25 -2.12
C LYS A 123 2.86 7.52 -2.64
N ALA A 124 3.02 8.55 -1.81
CA ALA A 124 3.75 9.76 -2.16
C ALA A 124 5.21 9.45 -2.51
N PHE A 125 5.91 8.67 -1.70
CA PHE A 125 7.28 8.25 -2.00
C PHE A 125 7.36 7.43 -3.30
N ALA A 126 6.45 6.47 -3.49
CA ALA A 126 6.38 5.72 -4.76
C ALA A 126 6.15 6.64 -5.96
N LEU A 127 5.22 7.60 -5.87
CA LEU A 127 4.96 8.58 -6.91
C LEU A 127 6.21 9.44 -7.21
N GLY A 128 6.94 9.85 -6.18
CA GLY A 128 8.17 10.63 -6.29
C GLY A 128 9.30 9.87 -7.00
N ASP A 129 9.42 8.57 -6.76
CA ASP A 129 10.56 7.76 -7.22
C ASP A 129 10.41 7.20 -8.65
N ARG A 130 9.21 6.73 -9.02
CA ARG A 130 9.02 5.93 -10.26
C ARG A 130 8.00 6.49 -11.25
N LEU A 131 7.35 7.61 -10.94
CA LEU A 131 6.39 8.32 -11.82
C LEU A 131 5.43 7.37 -12.57
N LYS A 132 4.68 6.54 -11.84
CA LYS A 132 3.60 5.70 -12.42
C LYS A 132 2.25 6.36 -12.25
N GLU A 133 1.45 6.42 -13.31
CA GLU A 133 0.14 7.10 -13.28
C GLU A 133 -0.81 6.49 -12.24
N LYS A 134 -0.71 5.17 -12.04
CA LYS A 134 -1.46 4.43 -11.02
C LYS A 134 -1.24 4.98 -9.61
N ASP A 135 -0.03 5.40 -9.26
CA ASP A 135 0.24 5.88 -7.89
C ASP A 135 -0.47 7.22 -7.65
N ALA A 136 -0.53 8.11 -8.65
CA ALA A 136 -1.31 9.35 -8.57
C ALA A 136 -2.82 9.06 -8.45
N TYR A 137 -3.32 8.08 -9.21
CA TYR A 137 -4.71 7.62 -9.13
C TYR A 137 -5.06 7.08 -7.74
N ASP A 138 -4.23 6.20 -7.18
CA ASP A 138 -4.47 5.61 -5.87
C ASP A 138 -4.54 6.69 -4.77
N ILE A 139 -3.65 7.69 -4.82
CA ILE A 139 -3.67 8.84 -3.90
C ILE A 139 -4.97 9.63 -4.02
N TYR A 140 -5.32 10.03 -5.24
CA TYR A 140 -6.56 10.76 -5.49
C TYR A 140 -7.79 9.98 -5.02
N MET A 141 -7.86 8.67 -5.30
CA MET A 141 -8.99 7.84 -4.92
C MET A 141 -9.13 7.71 -3.41
N VAL A 142 -8.01 7.55 -2.69
CA VAL A 142 -7.99 7.55 -1.22
C VAL A 142 -8.53 8.87 -0.70
N CYS A 143 -8.07 10.02 -1.22
CA CYS A 143 -8.56 11.32 -0.78
C CYS A 143 -10.03 11.56 -1.11
N LYS A 144 -10.45 11.23 -2.34
CA LYS A 144 -11.81 11.44 -2.86
C LYS A 144 -12.86 10.63 -2.09
N HIS A 145 -12.53 9.41 -1.69
CA HIS A 145 -13.47 8.48 -1.05
C HIS A 145 -13.21 8.28 0.44
N TYR A 146 -12.29 9.05 1.03
CA TYR A 146 -12.08 8.99 2.46
C TYR A 146 -13.36 9.40 3.20
N PRO A 147 -13.79 8.68 4.25
CA PRO A 147 -15.05 8.99 4.94
C PRO A 147 -15.18 10.47 5.34
N GLY A 148 -16.29 11.07 4.93
CA GLY A 148 -16.53 12.51 5.04
C GLY A 148 -16.15 13.24 3.76
N ASN A 149 -14.99 13.91 3.74
CA ASN A 149 -14.52 14.74 2.64
C ASN A 149 -12.97 14.81 2.63
N PRO A 150 -12.34 15.41 1.60
CA PRO A 150 -10.88 15.60 1.58
C PRO A 150 -10.35 16.31 2.83
N GLU A 151 -11.10 17.20 3.46
CA GLU A 151 -10.72 17.83 4.72
C GLU A 151 -10.62 16.85 5.90
N SER A 152 -11.33 15.71 5.86
CA SER A 152 -11.12 14.61 6.82
C SER A 152 -9.72 14.03 6.73
N VAL A 153 -9.16 13.93 5.51
CA VAL A 153 -7.76 13.49 5.33
C VAL A 153 -6.82 14.49 5.96
N VAL A 154 -7.04 15.80 5.74
CA VAL A 154 -6.25 16.86 6.36
C VAL A 154 -6.30 16.75 7.89
N ARG A 155 -7.49 16.54 8.49
CA ARG A 155 -7.62 16.35 9.94
C ARG A 155 -6.84 15.13 10.45
N ALA A 156 -6.81 14.04 9.68
CA ALA A 156 -6.07 12.83 10.05
C ALA A 156 -4.55 13.01 9.93
N VAL A 157 -4.06 13.81 8.97
CA VAL A 157 -2.63 13.98 8.70
C VAL A 157 -2.02 15.15 9.51
N LYS A 158 -2.76 16.23 9.72
CA LYS A 158 -2.29 17.48 10.35
C LYS A 158 -1.58 17.29 11.70
N PRO A 159 -2.02 16.41 12.61
CA PRO A 159 -1.31 16.18 13.89
C PRO A 159 0.11 15.63 13.72
N HIS A 160 0.45 15.08 12.54
CA HIS A 160 1.68 14.34 12.31
C HIS A 160 2.70 15.08 11.41
N VAL A 161 2.45 16.34 11.03
CA VAL A 161 3.34 17.12 10.14
C VAL A 161 4.73 17.44 10.73
N SER A 162 4.90 17.27 12.04
CA SER A 162 6.21 17.35 12.69
C SER A 162 7.10 16.15 12.37
N ASN A 163 6.51 15.00 12.00
CA ASN A 163 7.25 13.83 11.55
C ASN A 163 7.91 14.11 10.18
N LYS A 164 9.22 13.85 10.08
CA LYS A 164 10.01 14.12 8.88
C LYS A 164 9.49 13.38 7.64
N LEU A 165 9.11 12.10 7.78
CA LEU A 165 8.60 11.31 6.66
C LEU A 165 7.26 11.84 6.16
N VAL A 166 6.39 12.27 7.09
CA VAL A 166 5.10 12.88 6.73
C VAL A 166 5.31 14.19 5.98
N ARG A 167 6.24 15.04 6.44
CA ARG A 167 6.57 16.29 5.76
C ARG A 167 7.10 16.08 4.35
N GLU A 168 8.08 15.19 4.19
CA GLU A 168 8.63 14.87 2.87
C GLU A 168 7.56 14.30 1.93
N ALA A 169 6.68 13.43 2.43
CA ALA A 169 5.56 12.93 1.64
C ALA A 169 4.62 14.06 1.18
N LEU A 170 4.28 14.99 2.08
CA LEU A 170 3.45 16.16 1.76
C LEU A 170 4.13 17.09 0.75
N GLU A 171 5.46 17.25 0.82
CA GLU A 171 6.23 18.02 -0.17
C GLU A 171 6.13 17.39 -1.56
N ILE A 172 6.24 16.06 -1.66
CA ILE A 172 6.06 15.34 -2.92
C ILE A 172 4.62 15.53 -3.44
N LEU A 173 3.61 15.35 -2.59
CA LEU A 173 2.21 15.53 -2.99
C LEU A 173 1.95 16.98 -3.46
N SER A 174 2.47 17.96 -2.72
CA SER A 174 2.37 19.37 -3.10
C SER A 174 2.98 19.58 -4.48
N ASP A 175 4.23 19.17 -4.72
CA ASP A 175 4.89 19.31 -6.03
C ASP A 175 4.10 18.65 -7.18
N ARG A 176 3.52 17.46 -6.93
CA ARG A 176 2.82 16.70 -7.98
C ARG A 176 1.40 17.21 -8.27
N PHE A 177 0.74 17.88 -7.33
CA PHE A 177 -0.67 18.29 -7.47
C PHE A 177 -0.90 19.81 -7.37
N ILE A 178 0.15 20.63 -7.26
CA ILE A 178 0.07 22.08 -6.97
C ILE A 178 -0.84 22.92 -7.90
N ARG A 179 -1.08 22.47 -9.13
CA ARG A 179 -1.85 23.20 -10.15
C ARG A 179 -2.52 22.24 -11.13
N LEU A 180 -3.49 22.74 -11.89
CA LEU A 180 -4.23 21.96 -12.90
C LEU A 180 -3.31 21.28 -13.92
N GLU A 181 -2.25 21.96 -14.33
CA GLU A 181 -1.27 21.48 -15.32
C GLU A 181 -0.18 20.61 -14.69
N ALA A 182 -0.24 20.34 -13.39
CA ALA A 182 0.73 19.50 -12.72
C ALA A 182 0.61 18.04 -13.20
N MET A 183 1.68 17.28 -12.96
CA MET A 183 1.77 15.89 -13.39
C MET A 183 0.66 15.03 -12.79
N GLY A 184 0.32 15.22 -11.52
CA GLY A 184 -0.66 14.42 -10.78
C GLY A 184 -2.04 14.39 -11.44
N PRO A 185 -2.73 15.54 -11.62
CA PRO A 185 -4.03 15.58 -12.29
C PRO A 185 -4.03 14.95 -13.69
N ALA A 186 -3.01 15.24 -14.51
CA ALA A 186 -2.87 14.67 -15.83
C ALA A 186 -2.68 13.14 -15.79
N ALA A 187 -1.86 12.64 -14.87
CA ALA A 187 -1.60 11.23 -14.66
C ALA A 187 -2.86 10.46 -14.25
N VAL A 188 -3.66 11.02 -13.33
CA VAL A 188 -4.94 10.41 -12.93
C VAL A 188 -5.87 10.24 -14.13
N ALA A 189 -6.04 11.30 -14.94
CA ALA A 189 -6.90 11.25 -16.11
C ALA A 189 -6.36 10.28 -17.18
N THR A 190 -5.04 10.14 -17.30
CA THR A 190 -4.39 9.16 -18.19
C THR A 190 -4.61 7.73 -17.71
N PHE A 191 -4.45 7.46 -16.41
CA PHE A 191 -4.67 6.13 -15.83
C PHE A 191 -6.12 5.65 -16.01
N LEU A 192 -7.08 6.57 -15.95
CA LEU A 192 -8.50 6.31 -16.21
C LEU A 192 -8.85 6.19 -17.71
N GLU A 193 -7.86 6.33 -18.61
CA GLU A 193 -8.04 6.31 -20.06
C GLU A 193 -9.15 7.27 -20.55
N VAL A 194 -9.26 8.46 -19.95
CA VAL A 194 -10.26 9.45 -20.38
C VAL A 194 -9.80 10.07 -21.71
N ARG A 195 -10.41 9.61 -22.81
CA ARG A 195 -10.05 10.00 -24.19
C ARG A 195 -10.82 11.21 -24.71
N ASP A 196 -12.03 11.44 -24.23
CA ASP A 196 -12.80 12.64 -24.60
C ASP A 196 -12.15 13.88 -23.98
N PRO A 197 -11.82 14.92 -24.77
CA PRO A 197 -11.13 16.11 -24.27
C PRO A 197 -11.90 16.85 -23.17
N THR A 198 -13.21 16.97 -23.29
CA THR A 198 -14.04 17.69 -22.33
C THR A 198 -14.11 16.94 -21.00
N LEU A 199 -14.37 15.62 -21.05
CA LEU A 199 -14.37 14.77 -19.86
C LEU A 199 -12.99 14.71 -19.21
N ARG A 200 -11.92 14.80 -20.01
CA ARG A 200 -10.55 14.85 -19.49
C ARG A 200 -10.30 16.13 -18.71
N GLU A 201 -10.71 17.29 -19.22
CA GLU A 201 -10.59 18.57 -18.50
C GLU A 201 -11.40 18.56 -17.20
N ILE A 202 -12.63 18.04 -17.23
CA ILE A 202 -13.46 17.86 -16.04
C ILE A 202 -12.75 16.98 -15.01
N ARG A 203 -12.15 15.86 -15.44
CA ARG A 203 -11.41 14.97 -14.55
C ARG A 203 -10.18 15.64 -13.95
N ILE A 204 -9.40 16.35 -14.75
CA ILE A 204 -8.22 17.09 -14.27
C ILE A 204 -8.61 18.11 -13.22
N ARG A 205 -9.70 18.87 -13.45
CA ARG A 205 -10.21 19.85 -12.49
C ARG A 205 -10.68 19.19 -11.20
N ASP A 206 -11.44 18.11 -11.28
CA ASP A 206 -11.92 17.38 -10.11
C ASP A 206 -10.77 16.81 -9.25
N VAL A 207 -9.70 16.34 -9.88
CA VAL A 207 -8.51 15.87 -9.16
C VAL A 207 -7.81 17.03 -8.46
N TYR A 208 -7.61 18.15 -9.14
CA TYR A 208 -6.99 19.34 -8.57
C TYR A 208 -7.81 19.94 -7.42
N GLU A 209 -9.14 19.96 -7.53
CA GLU A 209 -10.00 20.47 -6.45
C GLU A 209 -10.05 19.52 -5.23
N THR A 210 -9.75 18.24 -5.43
CA THR A 210 -9.72 17.24 -4.36
C THR A 210 -8.39 17.20 -3.60
N MET A 211 -7.28 17.49 -4.28
CA MET A 211 -5.90 17.25 -3.82
C MET A 211 -5.22 18.51 -3.30
#